data_AF-A0A242K1D2-F1
#
_entry.id   AF-A0A242K1D2-F1
#
_cell.length_a   1.000
_cell.length_b   1.000
_cell.length_c   1.000
_cell.angle_alpha   90.00
_cell.angle_beta   90.00
_cell.angle_gamma   90.00
#
_symmetry.space_group_name_H-M   'P 1'
#
loop_
_entity.id
_entity.type
_entity.pdbx_description
1 polymer ?
#
loop_
_entity_poly.entity_id
_entity_poly.type
_entity_poly.pdbx_seq_one_letter_code
_entity_poly.pdbx_strand_id
1 'polypeptide(L)'
;MKNKVVNKLLETLFSGEQDEEDITYIQVKFAIDVLLNNLGKLAVVLVFSIITGSWVETGMTFLSYICVRRYAYGLHSGSEFACLLWTLLYLWGVPLLMKHYQLTISFPWIVILLISCFFLLLRYGSRGTALNPIEPEKRPPLLKKAIFMFLLFATIILFFSNSYFSTYFLLGIVLEIMMLLPVTNYLMNIGGIFYEKNNR
;
A
#
# COMPACT_ATOMS: atom_id res chain seq x y z
N MET A 1 9.01 6.40 22.10
CA MET A 1 7.71 5.82 22.51
C MET A 1 7.39 4.51 21.78
N LYS A 2 7.60 4.39 20.46
CA LYS A 2 7.35 3.14 19.67
C LYS A 2 7.90 1.88 20.35
N ASN A 3 9.19 1.85 20.68
CA ASN A 3 9.84 0.69 21.29
C ASN A 3 9.24 0.29 22.65
N LYS A 4 8.76 1.26 23.46
CA LYS A 4 8.09 0.94 24.73
C LYS A 4 6.75 0.22 24.52
N VAL A 5 5.99 0.60 23.48
CA VAL A 5 4.71 -0.03 23.17
C VAL A 5 4.93 -1.41 22.56
N VAL A 6 5.90 -1.54 21.65
CA VAL A 6 6.29 -2.83 21.04
C VAL A 6 6.72 -3.82 22.12
N ASN A 7 7.63 -3.43 23.01
CA ASN A 7 8.13 -4.31 24.08
C ASN A 7 7.00 -4.72 25.02
N LYS A 8 6.10 -3.80 25.38
CA LYS A 8 4.94 -4.12 26.22
C LYS A 8 3.98 -5.11 25.55
N LEU A 9 3.75 -4.99 24.24
CA LEU A 9 2.93 -5.95 23.49
C LEU A 9 3.62 -7.32 23.40
N LEU A 10 4.94 -7.36 23.22
CA LEU A 10 5.72 -8.59 23.20
C LEU A 10 5.70 -9.30 24.55
N GLU A 11 5.91 -8.58 25.65
CA GLU A 11 5.81 -9.10 27.03
C GLU A 11 4.40 -9.65 27.34
N THR A 12 3.35 -9.12 26.70
CA THR A 12 1.98 -9.61 26.88
C THR A 12 1.71 -10.86 26.03
N LEU A 13 2.28 -10.94 24.82
CA LEU A 13 2.09 -12.04 23.89
C LEU A 13 2.95 -13.26 24.22
N PHE A 14 4.10 -13.04 24.86
CA PHE A 14 5.04 -14.07 25.24
C PHE A 14 5.31 -13.96 26.75
N SER A 15 4.75 -14.89 27.52
CA SER A 15 4.98 -15.00 28.95
C SER A 15 6.14 -15.96 29.24
N GLY A 16 7.34 -15.45 29.55
CA GLY A 16 8.50 -16.26 29.96
C GLY A 16 9.86 -15.66 29.58
N GLU A 17 10.97 -16.29 30.00
CA GLU A 17 12.30 -15.99 29.45
C GLU A 17 12.32 -16.35 27.98
N GLN A 18 12.60 -15.36 27.13
CA GLN A 18 12.63 -15.55 25.68
C GLN A 18 14.04 -15.52 25.15
N ASP A 19 14.28 -16.45 24.23
CA ASP A 19 15.42 -16.41 23.34
C ASP A 19 15.16 -15.36 22.26
N GLU A 20 15.90 -14.25 22.29
CA GLU A 20 15.82 -13.21 21.26
C GLU A 20 16.26 -13.73 19.87
N GLU A 21 16.87 -14.92 19.80
CA GLU A 21 17.21 -15.61 18.55
C GLU A 21 16.07 -16.50 18.01
N ASP A 22 14.95 -16.66 18.74
CA ASP A 22 13.78 -17.37 18.22
C ASP A 22 13.20 -16.64 17.00
N ILE A 23 13.23 -17.32 15.87
CA ILE A 23 12.68 -16.85 14.58
C ILE A 23 11.22 -16.39 14.74
N THR A 24 10.44 -17.04 15.59
CA THR A 24 9.05 -16.69 15.87
C THR A 24 8.93 -15.34 16.56
N TYR A 25 9.77 -15.10 17.57
CA TYR A 25 9.82 -13.82 18.28
C TYR A 25 10.22 -12.68 17.33
N ILE A 26 11.25 -12.91 16.50
CA ILE A 26 11.73 -11.94 15.50
C ILE A 26 10.61 -11.59 14.51
N GLN A 27 9.87 -12.58 14.00
CA GLN A 27 8.76 -12.37 13.07
C GLN A 27 7.62 -11.57 13.70
N VAL A 28 7.23 -11.89 14.95
CA VAL A 28 6.14 -11.19 15.65
C VAL A 28 6.54 -9.75 15.96
N LYS A 29 7.76 -9.51 16.47
CA LYS A 29 8.30 -8.17 16.70
C LYS A 29 8.27 -7.34 15.42
N PHE A 30 8.76 -7.89 14.31
CA PHE A 30 8.73 -7.23 13.01
C PHE A 30 7.30 -6.91 12.56
N ALA A 31 6.36 -7.85 12.71
CA ALA A 31 4.96 -7.63 12.35
C ALA A 31 4.32 -6.49 13.15
N ILE A 32 4.59 -6.42 14.47
CA ILE A 32 4.09 -5.35 15.35
C ILE A 32 4.72 -4.01 14.95
N ASP A 33 6.02 -3.97 14.70
CA ASP A 33 6.72 -2.74 14.28
C ASP A 33 6.16 -2.19 12.96
N VAL A 34 5.94 -3.07 11.97
CA VAL A 34 5.34 -2.71 10.68
C VAL A 34 3.91 -2.21 10.87
N LEU A 35 3.12 -2.89 11.70
CA LEU A 35 1.74 -2.51 11.99
C LEU A 35 1.67 -1.12 12.61
N LEU A 36 2.44 -0.87 13.67
CA LEU A 36 2.46 0.41 14.37
C LEU A 36 2.97 1.54 13.47
N ASN A 37 3.98 1.27 12.64
CA ASN A 37 4.48 2.26 11.68
C ASN A 37 3.41 2.66 10.66
N ASN A 38 2.68 1.68 10.11
CA ASN A 38 1.63 1.95 9.13
C ASN A 38 0.40 2.61 9.77
N LEU A 39 0.03 2.23 11.00
CA LEU A 39 -1.04 2.88 11.74
C LEU A 39 -0.70 4.34 12.06
N GLY A 40 0.56 4.62 12.42
CA GLY A 40 1.06 5.98 12.60
C GLY A 40 0.93 6.82 11.33
N LYS A 41 1.37 6.30 10.18
CA LYS A 41 1.22 7.00 8.88
C LYS A 41 -0.25 7.26 8.54
N LEU A 42 -1.12 6.28 8.75
CA LEU A 42 -2.55 6.42 8.51
C LEU A 42 -3.16 7.51 9.40
N ALA A 43 -2.80 7.55 10.68
CA ALA A 43 -3.27 8.60 11.58
C ALA A 43 -2.86 10.00 11.09
N VAL A 44 -1.62 10.18 10.65
CA VAL A 44 -1.16 11.45 10.08
C VAL A 44 -1.95 11.80 8.82
N VAL A 45 -2.09 10.88 7.86
CA VAL A 45 -2.88 11.10 6.62
C VAL A 45 -4.31 11.51 6.94
N LEU A 46 -4.96 10.85 7.91
CA LEU A 46 -6.33 11.16 8.30
C LEU A 46 -6.46 12.55 8.94
N VAL A 47 -5.56 12.90 9.87
CA VAL A 47 -5.57 14.24 10.51
C VAL A 47 -5.48 15.34 9.45
N PHE A 48 -4.53 15.23 8.52
CA PHE A 48 -4.40 16.20 7.43
C PHE A 48 -5.66 16.24 6.56
N SER A 49 -6.23 15.08 6.21
CA SER A 49 -7.46 15.00 5.39
C SER A 49 -8.69 15.62 6.06
N ILE A 50 -8.80 15.52 7.39
CA ILE A 50 -9.90 16.14 8.16
C ILE A 50 -9.73 17.65 8.18
N ILE A 51 -8.52 18.15 8.46
CA ILE A 51 -8.21 19.59 8.49
C ILE A 51 -8.49 20.24 7.13
N THR A 52 -8.14 19.56 6.03
CA THR A 52 -8.40 20.06 4.67
C THR A 52 -9.80 19.74 4.13
N GLY A 53 -10.64 19.05 4.91
CA GLY A 53 -11.99 18.66 4.49
C GLY A 53 -12.03 17.63 3.34
N SER A 54 -10.94 16.92 3.06
CA SER A 54 -10.82 15.91 1.98
C SER A 54 -10.89 14.47 2.48
N TRP A 55 -11.43 14.25 3.69
CA TRP A 55 -11.41 12.94 4.36
C TRP A 55 -12.18 11.85 3.61
N VAL A 56 -13.26 12.19 2.90
CA VAL A 56 -14.06 11.23 2.10
C VAL A 56 -13.24 10.76 0.90
N GLU A 57 -12.66 11.71 0.17
CA GLU A 57 -11.83 11.48 -1.01
C GLU A 57 -10.59 10.65 -0.66
N THR A 58 -9.85 11.09 0.36
CA THR A 58 -8.70 10.37 0.91
C THR A 58 -9.10 8.98 1.40
N GLY A 59 -10.23 8.84 2.09
CA GLY A 59 -10.71 7.56 2.60
C GLY A 59 -11.03 6.55 1.49
N MET A 60 -11.70 6.98 0.42
CA MET A 60 -11.99 6.10 -0.73
C MET A 60 -10.73 5.67 -1.46
N THR A 61 -9.82 6.61 -1.72
CA THR A 61 -8.53 6.31 -2.34
C THR A 61 -7.72 5.35 -1.47
N PHE A 62 -7.70 5.56 -0.16
CA PHE A 62 -7.03 4.66 0.77
C PHE A 62 -7.66 3.26 0.78
N LEU A 63 -8.98 3.16 0.73
CA LEU A 63 -9.70 1.89 0.80
C LEU A 63 -9.39 0.97 -0.38
N SER A 64 -9.45 1.46 -1.63
CA SER A 64 -9.07 0.63 -2.78
C SER A 64 -7.57 0.34 -2.81
N TYR A 65 -6.75 1.34 -2.48
CA TYR A 65 -5.30 1.18 -2.35
C TYR A 65 -4.94 0.03 -1.40
N ILE A 66 -5.41 0.06 -0.15
CA ILE A 66 -4.97 -0.89 0.87
C ILE A 66 -5.48 -2.31 0.61
N CYS A 67 -6.68 -2.45 0.07
CA CYS A 67 -7.28 -3.75 -0.24
C CYS A 67 -6.49 -4.50 -1.32
N VAL A 68 -6.03 -3.81 -2.36
CA VAL A 68 -5.19 -4.41 -3.41
C VAL A 68 -3.75 -4.59 -2.90
N ARG A 69 -3.18 -3.53 -2.30
CA ARG A 69 -1.79 -3.45 -1.84
C ARG A 69 -1.43 -4.56 -0.83
N ARG A 70 -2.39 -4.97 0.01
CA ARG A 70 -2.20 -6.04 1.01
C ARG A 70 -1.76 -7.36 0.39
N TYR A 71 -2.27 -7.67 -0.81
CA TYR A 71 -1.98 -8.93 -1.49
C TYR A 71 -1.02 -8.77 -2.66
N ALA A 72 -1.03 -7.62 -3.33
CA ALA A 72 -0.11 -7.33 -4.41
C ALA A 72 1.33 -7.16 -3.91
N TYR A 73 1.53 -6.87 -2.62
CA TYR A 73 2.84 -6.48 -2.08
C TYR A 73 3.39 -5.30 -2.90
N GLY A 74 4.65 -4.94 -2.73
CA GLY A 74 5.22 -3.74 -3.33
C GLY A 74 6.20 -3.04 -2.42
N LEU A 75 6.68 -1.91 -2.89
CA LEU A 75 7.85 -1.25 -2.35
C LEU A 75 7.59 -0.56 -1.01
N HIS A 76 8.59 -0.61 -0.14
CA HIS A 76 8.73 0.26 1.02
C HIS A 76 10.06 1.01 0.88
N SER A 77 10.10 2.25 1.35
CA SER A 77 11.37 2.98 1.42
C SER A 77 12.20 2.45 2.58
N GLY A 78 13.53 2.45 2.43
CA GLY A 78 14.46 2.13 3.52
C GLY A 78 14.41 3.15 4.68
N SER A 79 13.81 4.33 4.46
CA SER A 79 13.61 5.36 5.48
C SER A 79 12.14 5.49 5.87
N GLU A 80 11.84 5.35 7.17
CA GLU A 80 10.48 5.52 7.71
C GLU A 80 9.95 6.94 7.43
N PHE A 81 10.81 7.96 7.56
CA PHE A 81 10.45 9.36 7.31
C PHE A 81 10.17 9.63 5.84
N ALA A 82 11.03 9.13 4.93
CA ALA A 82 10.80 9.27 3.50
C ALA A 82 9.51 8.57 3.09
N CYS A 83 9.24 7.38 3.63
CA CYS A 83 8.00 6.65 3.40
C CYS A 83 6.77 7.45 3.87
N LEU A 84 6.81 8.05 5.05
CA LEU A 84 5.74 8.92 5.56
C LEU A 84 5.49 10.11 4.64
N LEU A 85 6.56 10.79 4.20
CA LEU A 85 6.45 11.94 3.30
C LEU A 85 5.79 11.56 1.98
N TRP A 86 6.23 10.47 1.37
CA TRP A 86 5.60 9.94 0.16
C TRP A 86 4.14 9.59 0.42
N THR A 87 3.84 8.84 1.48
CA THR A 87 2.47 8.47 1.86
C THR A 87 1.57 9.69 2.00
N LEU A 88 2.02 10.77 2.63
CA LEU A 88 1.26 12.02 2.69
C LEU A 88 1.05 12.62 1.32
N LEU A 89 2.08 12.66 0.48
CA LEU A 89 2.02 13.24 -0.85
C LEU A 89 1.01 12.51 -1.75
N TYR A 90 1.04 11.18 -1.81
CA TYR A 90 0.19 10.43 -2.74
C TYR A 90 -1.20 10.04 -2.17
N LEU A 91 -1.32 9.68 -0.88
CA LEU A 91 -2.61 9.28 -0.30
C LEU A 91 -3.45 10.45 0.23
N TRP A 92 -2.85 11.58 0.57
CA TRP A 92 -3.58 12.79 0.96
C TRP A 92 -3.47 13.90 -0.08
N GLY A 93 -2.26 14.24 -0.52
CA GLY A 93 -2.01 15.36 -1.42
C GLY A 93 -2.71 15.22 -2.78
N VAL A 94 -2.62 14.06 -3.43
CA VAL A 94 -3.27 13.86 -4.75
C VAL A 94 -4.81 13.91 -4.66
N PRO A 95 -5.48 13.19 -3.73
CA PRO A 95 -6.93 13.34 -3.55
C PRO A 95 -7.36 14.77 -3.22
N LEU A 96 -6.58 15.50 -2.40
CA LEU A 96 -6.86 16.89 -2.07
C LEU A 96 -6.82 17.80 -3.31
N LEU A 97 -5.78 17.66 -4.15
CA LEU A 97 -5.67 18.42 -5.39
C LEU A 97 -6.82 18.09 -6.35
N MET A 98 -7.15 16.80 -6.52
CA MET A 98 -8.27 16.38 -7.36
C MET A 98 -9.60 16.95 -6.88
N LYS A 99 -9.82 16.98 -5.56
CA LYS A 99 -11.00 17.61 -4.95
C LYS A 99 -11.04 19.11 -5.23
N HIS A 100 -9.92 19.81 -5.02
CA HIS A 100 -9.83 21.26 -5.20
C HIS A 100 -10.14 21.68 -6.65
N TYR A 101 -9.63 20.93 -7.62
CA TYR A 101 -9.86 21.18 -9.04
C TYR A 101 -11.10 20.47 -9.62
N GLN A 102 -11.88 19.77 -8.79
CA GLN A 102 -13.07 19.00 -9.20
C GLN A 102 -12.79 18.04 -10.37
N LEU A 103 -11.62 17.39 -10.34
CA LEU A 103 -11.21 16.50 -11.42
C LEU A 103 -12.03 15.22 -11.42
N THR A 104 -12.65 14.92 -12.56
CA THR A 104 -13.37 13.67 -12.83
C THR A 104 -12.78 12.99 -14.04
N ILE A 105 -12.69 11.65 -14.01
CA ILE A 105 -12.17 10.87 -15.14
C ILE A 105 -13.36 10.38 -15.97
N SER A 106 -13.32 10.60 -17.29
CA SER A 106 -14.40 10.15 -18.18
C SER A 106 -14.36 8.63 -18.38
N PHE A 107 -15.53 8.04 -18.68
CA PHE A 107 -15.68 6.59 -18.80
C PHE A 107 -14.65 5.90 -19.73
N PRO A 108 -14.33 6.42 -20.94
CA PRO A 108 -13.31 5.80 -21.78
C PRO A 108 -11.94 5.74 -21.10
N TRP A 109 -11.55 6.79 -20.39
CA TRP A 109 -10.28 6.84 -19.65
C TRP A 109 -10.28 5.90 -18.45
N ILE A 110 -11.40 5.74 -17.75
CA ILE A 110 -11.55 4.75 -16.67
C ILE A 110 -11.23 3.35 -17.20
N VAL A 111 -11.83 2.96 -18.32
CA VAL A 111 -11.63 1.63 -18.93
C VAL A 111 -10.17 1.42 -19.33
N ILE A 112 -9.57 2.41 -20.00
CA ILE A 112 -8.15 2.34 -20.41
C ILE A 112 -7.24 2.15 -19.19
N LEU A 113 -7.43 2.97 -18.15
CA LEU A 113 -6.62 2.92 -16.93
C LEU A 113 -6.77 1.59 -16.19
N LEU A 114 -7.99 1.05 -16.08
CA LEU A 114 -8.22 -0.25 -15.45
C LEU A 114 -7.54 -1.37 -16.23
N ILE A 115 -7.63 -1.39 -17.56
CA ILE A 115 -6.96 -2.39 -18.39
C ILE A 115 -5.43 -2.30 -18.23
N SER A 116 -4.87 -1.10 -18.31
CA SER A 116 -3.43 -0.89 -18.10
C SER A 116 -2.98 -1.34 -16.71
N CYS A 117 -3.73 -0.97 -15.66
CA CYS A 117 -3.47 -1.37 -14.28
C CYS A 117 -3.50 -2.89 -14.11
N PHE A 118 -4.45 -3.57 -14.76
CA PHE A 118 -4.57 -5.03 -14.70
C PHE A 118 -3.34 -5.73 -15.28
N PHE A 119 -2.85 -5.30 -16.45
CA PHE A 119 -1.64 -5.88 -17.05
C PHE A 119 -0.40 -5.64 -16.19
N LEU A 120 -0.28 -4.44 -15.59
CA LEU A 120 0.82 -4.14 -14.69
C LEU A 120 0.76 -4.98 -13.41
N LEU A 121 -0.45 -5.21 -12.86
CA LEU A 121 -0.64 -6.10 -11.71
C LEU A 121 -0.19 -7.52 -12.03
N LEU A 122 -0.56 -8.06 -13.19
CA LEU A 122 -0.12 -9.39 -13.63
C LEU A 122 1.41 -9.47 -13.78
N ARG A 123 2.04 -8.39 -14.25
CA ARG A 123 3.48 -8.36 -14.52
C ARG A 123 4.33 -8.16 -13.26
N TYR A 124 3.87 -7.34 -12.32
CA TYR A 124 4.67 -6.86 -11.18
C TYR A 124 4.12 -7.23 -9.81
N GLY A 125 2.86 -7.69 -9.73
CA GLY A 125 2.23 -8.07 -8.47
C GLY A 125 2.85 -9.30 -7.81
N SER A 126 2.90 -9.29 -6.48
CA SER A 126 3.33 -10.39 -5.59
C SER A 126 4.74 -10.92 -5.85
N ARG A 127 5.65 -10.12 -6.43
CA ARG A 127 7.03 -10.56 -6.72
C ARG A 127 7.96 -10.52 -5.50
N GLY A 128 7.52 -9.89 -4.41
CA GLY A 128 8.34 -9.61 -3.24
C GLY A 128 9.41 -8.55 -3.54
N THR A 129 9.98 -7.97 -2.50
CA THR A 129 11.06 -6.98 -2.60
C THR A 129 12.16 -7.33 -1.60
N ALA A 130 13.35 -6.74 -1.72
CA ALA A 130 14.42 -6.97 -0.75
C ALA A 130 14.00 -6.68 0.70
N LEU A 131 13.19 -5.64 0.90
CA LEU A 131 12.67 -5.21 2.21
C LEU A 131 11.41 -5.96 2.65
N ASN A 132 10.70 -6.59 1.71
CA ASN A 132 9.50 -7.37 1.99
C ASN A 132 9.51 -8.63 1.11
N PRO A 133 10.38 -9.62 1.43
CA PRO A 133 10.56 -10.80 0.63
C PRO A 133 9.33 -11.69 0.68
N ILE A 134 9.06 -12.37 -0.43
CA ILE A 134 7.97 -13.37 -0.53
C ILE A 134 8.57 -14.65 -1.06
N GLU A 135 8.38 -15.73 -0.31
CA GLU A 135 8.70 -17.09 -0.72
C GLU A 135 8.01 -17.41 -2.06
N PRO A 136 8.71 -17.98 -3.05
CA PRO A 136 8.17 -18.26 -4.38
C PRO A 136 6.82 -18.99 -4.37
N GLU A 137 6.65 -19.95 -3.47
CA GLU A 137 5.43 -20.76 -3.31
C GLU A 137 4.21 -19.93 -2.85
N LYS A 138 4.44 -18.86 -2.08
CA LYS A 138 3.39 -17.97 -1.58
C LYS A 138 2.97 -16.92 -2.61
N ARG A 139 3.73 -16.70 -3.68
CA ARG A 139 3.46 -15.64 -4.68
C ARG A 139 2.16 -15.88 -5.48
N PRO A 140 1.91 -17.07 -6.06
CA PRO A 140 0.69 -17.31 -6.83
C PRO A 140 -0.63 -17.12 -6.05
N PRO A 141 -0.79 -17.65 -4.81
CA PRO A 141 -2.04 -17.43 -4.07
C PRO A 141 -2.23 -15.97 -3.64
N LEU A 142 -1.14 -15.24 -3.37
CA LEU A 142 -1.20 -13.80 -3.09
C LEU A 142 -1.64 -13.00 -4.32
N LEU A 143 -1.08 -13.30 -5.50
CA LEU A 143 -1.47 -12.64 -6.74
C LEU A 143 -2.95 -12.88 -7.07
N LYS A 144 -3.46 -14.10 -6.86
CA LYS A 144 -4.90 -14.40 -7.03
C LYS A 144 -5.79 -13.54 -6.13
N LYS A 145 -5.40 -13.34 -4.87
CA LYS A 145 -6.13 -12.46 -3.94
C LYS A 145 -6.06 -10.99 -4.36
N ALA A 146 -4.90 -10.54 -4.85
CA ALA A 146 -4.73 -9.18 -5.38
C ALA A 146 -5.64 -8.95 -6.60
N ILE A 147 -5.66 -9.90 -7.54
CA ILE A 147 -6.53 -9.87 -8.72
C ILE A 147 -8.01 -9.86 -8.30
N PHE A 148 -8.40 -10.68 -7.34
CA PHE A 148 -9.77 -10.68 -6.83
C PHE A 148 -10.18 -9.31 -6.27
N MET A 149 -9.34 -8.70 -5.44
CA MET A 149 -9.60 -7.35 -4.90
C MET A 149 -9.62 -6.30 -6.01
N PHE A 150 -8.70 -6.37 -6.97
CA PHE A 150 -8.68 -5.49 -8.12
C PHE A 150 -10.00 -5.59 -8.91
N LEU A 151 -10.45 -6.81 -9.23
CA LEU A 151 -11.68 -7.04 -9.99
C LEU A 151 -12.92 -6.53 -9.23
N LEU A 152 -12.96 -6.75 -7.90
CA LEU A 152 -14.03 -6.23 -7.05
C LEU A 152 -14.15 -4.70 -7.17
N PHE A 153 -13.05 -3.96 -6.99
CA PHE A 153 -13.08 -2.51 -7.12
C PHE A 153 -13.29 -2.05 -8.57
N ALA A 154 -12.74 -2.75 -9.56
CA ALA A 154 -12.96 -2.44 -10.97
C ALA A 154 -14.45 -2.55 -11.34
N THR A 155 -15.15 -3.59 -10.87
CA THR A 155 -16.61 -3.72 -11.08
C THR A 155 -17.37 -2.57 -10.41
N ILE A 156 -17.03 -2.20 -9.17
CA ILE A 156 -17.65 -1.06 -8.47
C ILE A 156 -17.43 0.24 -9.25
N ILE A 157 -16.19 0.49 -9.70
CA ILE A 157 -15.83 1.69 -10.47
C ILE A 157 -16.61 1.76 -11.78
N LEU A 158 -16.73 0.65 -12.52
CA LEU A 158 -17.45 0.61 -13.80
C LEU A 158 -18.96 0.81 -13.60
N PHE A 159 -19.55 0.17 -12.59
CA PHE A 159 -20.97 0.30 -12.27
C PHE A 159 -21.33 1.74 -11.86
N PHE A 160 -20.47 2.39 -11.08
CA PHE A 160 -20.66 3.77 -10.62
C PHE A 160 -19.81 4.79 -11.40
N SER A 161 -19.51 4.52 -12.68
CA SER A 161 -18.56 5.32 -13.47
C SER A 161 -18.95 6.79 -13.68
N ASN A 162 -20.23 7.13 -13.58
CA ASN A 162 -20.73 8.52 -13.64
C ASN A 162 -20.68 9.24 -12.28
N SER A 163 -20.33 8.52 -11.20
CA SER A 163 -20.28 9.08 -9.85
C SER A 163 -18.87 9.56 -9.51
N TYR A 164 -18.77 10.64 -8.74
CA TYR A 164 -17.47 11.20 -8.34
C TYR A 164 -16.62 10.21 -7.54
N PHE A 165 -17.25 9.33 -6.76
CA PHE A 165 -16.56 8.32 -5.95
C PHE A 165 -15.74 7.33 -6.80
N SER A 166 -16.16 7.05 -8.04
CA SER A 166 -15.45 6.13 -8.95
C SER A 166 -14.05 6.63 -9.29
N THR A 167 -13.87 7.95 -9.41
CA THR A 167 -12.59 8.59 -9.69
C THR A 167 -11.60 8.37 -8.54
N TYR A 168 -12.06 8.47 -7.29
CA TYR A 168 -11.20 8.29 -6.11
C TYR A 168 -10.86 6.83 -5.84
N PHE A 169 -11.78 5.90 -6.12
CA PHE A 169 -11.46 4.47 -6.09
C PHE A 169 -10.46 4.08 -7.18
N LEU A 170 -10.61 4.61 -8.40
CA LEU A 170 -9.66 4.41 -9.48
C LEU A 170 -8.29 4.98 -9.12
N LEU A 171 -8.24 6.17 -8.51
CA LEU A 171 -7.00 6.76 -8.03
C LEU A 171 -6.27 5.80 -7.07
N GLY A 172 -6.98 5.18 -6.13
CA GLY A 172 -6.35 4.24 -5.19
C GLY A 172 -5.75 3.01 -5.88
N ILE A 173 -6.41 2.48 -6.91
CA ILE A 173 -5.86 1.41 -7.76
C ILE A 173 -4.59 1.91 -8.49
N VAL A 174 -4.67 3.07 -9.14
CA VAL A 174 -3.53 3.62 -9.91
C VAL A 174 -2.32 3.86 -9.00
N LEU A 175 -2.53 4.43 -7.81
CA LEU A 175 -1.49 4.63 -6.80
C LEU A 175 -0.86 3.31 -6.34
N GLU A 176 -1.68 2.27 -6.14
CA GLU A 176 -1.19 0.95 -5.75
C GLU A 176 -0.31 0.33 -6.84
N ILE A 177 -0.78 0.36 -8.09
CA ILE A 177 -0.03 -0.19 -9.23
C ILE A 177 1.27 0.58 -9.47
N MET A 178 1.27 1.90 -9.30
CA MET A 178 2.50 2.70 -9.37
C MET A 178 3.53 2.23 -8.32
N MET A 179 3.10 1.78 -7.14
CA MET A 179 3.99 1.25 -6.10
C MET A 179 4.55 -0.15 -6.40
N LEU A 180 4.07 -0.80 -7.47
CA LEU A 180 4.65 -2.04 -8.00
C LEU A 180 5.76 -1.78 -9.03
N LEU A 181 5.78 -0.59 -9.64
CA LEU A 181 6.68 -0.29 -10.75
C LEU A 181 8.14 -0.13 -10.28
N PRO A 182 9.13 -0.64 -11.05
CA PRO A 182 10.54 -0.46 -10.73
C PRO A 182 10.99 1.00 -10.67
N VAL A 183 10.39 1.86 -11.48
CA VAL A 183 10.68 3.31 -11.52
C VAL A 183 10.42 3.95 -10.16
N THR A 184 9.32 3.57 -9.50
CA THR A 184 8.96 4.08 -8.18
C THR A 184 9.99 3.68 -7.13
N ASN A 185 10.59 2.48 -7.24
CA ASN A 185 11.69 2.08 -6.36
C ASN A 185 12.90 2.99 -6.51
N TYR A 186 13.27 3.25 -7.76
CA TYR A 186 14.42 4.09 -8.08
C TYR A 186 14.24 5.51 -7.52
N LEU A 187 13.04 6.07 -7.64
CA LEU A 187 12.70 7.40 -7.11
C LEU A 187 12.68 7.42 -5.56
N MET A 188 12.10 6.41 -4.91
CA MET A 188 11.94 6.41 -3.45
C MET A 188 13.20 6.04 -2.68
N ASN A 189 14.15 5.33 -3.30
CA ASN A 189 15.34 4.78 -2.63
C ASN A 189 16.68 5.23 -3.25
N ILE A 190 16.70 6.31 -4.06
CA ILE A 190 17.89 6.92 -4.71
C ILE A 190 19.05 5.92 -4.90
N GLY A 191 18.94 5.04 -5.89
CA GLY A 191 19.94 3.98 -6.13
C GLY A 191 19.38 2.57 -6.34
N GLY A 192 18.05 2.39 -6.24
CA GLY A 192 17.37 1.17 -6.69
C GLY A 192 17.71 -0.07 -5.86
N ILE A 193 17.03 -0.25 -4.72
CA ILE A 193 17.10 -1.52 -3.97
C ILE A 193 16.19 -2.54 -4.67
N PHE A 194 16.57 -2.94 -5.88
CA PHE A 194 15.87 -3.98 -6.64
C PHE A 194 16.69 -5.27 -6.58
N TYR A 195 16.73 -5.88 -5.40
CA TYR A 195 17.15 -7.27 -5.31
C TYR A 195 15.87 -8.10 -5.22
N GLU A 196 15.40 -8.62 -6.37
CA GLU A 196 14.86 -9.98 -6.34
C GLU A 196 16.00 -10.79 -5.72
N LYS A 197 15.85 -11.22 -4.46
CA LYS A 197 16.80 -12.15 -3.87
C LYS A 197 16.69 -13.42 -4.73
N ASN A 198 17.53 -13.50 -5.76
CA ASN A 198 17.80 -14.73 -6.45
C ASN A 198 18.41 -15.62 -5.38
N ASN A 199 17.57 -16.48 -4.79
CA ASN A 199 18.05 -17.65 -4.08
C ASN A 199 18.78 -18.49 -5.14
N ARG A 200 20.09 -18.25 -5.28
CA ARG A 200 21.02 -19.32 -5.58
C ARG A 200 21.10 -20.21 -4.35
#